data_AF-A0A542ZGC5-F1
#
_entry.id   AF-A0A542ZGC5-F1
#
_cell.length_a   1.000
_cell.length_b   1.000
_cell.length_c   1.000
_cell.angle_alpha   90.00
_cell.angle_beta   90.00
_cell.angle_gamma   90.00
#
_symmetry.space_group_name_H-M   'P 1'
#
loop_
_entity.id
_entity.type
_entity.pdbx_description
1 polymer ?
#
loop_
_entity_poly.entity_id
_entity_poly.type
_entity_poly.pdbx_seq_one_letter_code
_entity_poly.pdbx_strand_id
1 'polypeptide(L)'
;MTALTGRPALLAVVLGSSAAALACTFGLVGQPWRAPLVFWFVGVVPGLALQGRLGIKDPLARATLAVAVSVALAALTSEALAIASLWSPTALVLLLAVVSIAGCLHRPVPR
;
A
#
# COMPACT_ATOMS: atom_id res chain seq x y z
N MET A 1 22.96 -12.98 5.65
CA MET A 1 21.89 -13.35 6.61
C MET A 1 20.92 -12.20 6.94
N THR A 2 20.88 -11.09 6.18
CA THR A 2 20.01 -9.91 6.44
C THR A 2 18.73 -9.85 5.57
N ALA A 3 18.57 -10.73 4.59
CA ALA A 3 17.43 -10.69 3.65
C ALA A 3 16.13 -11.33 4.19
N LEU A 4 16.24 -12.23 5.18
CA LEU A 4 15.10 -12.96 5.74
C LEU A 4 14.34 -12.18 6.83
N THR A 5 14.94 -11.17 7.46
CA THR A 5 14.28 -10.31 8.47
C THR A 5 13.52 -9.13 7.87
N GLY A 6 13.93 -8.64 6.69
CA GLY A 6 13.25 -7.51 6.03
C GLY A 6 11.87 -7.85 5.44
N ARG A 7 11.71 -9.06 4.88
CA ARG A 7 10.43 -9.52 4.28
C ARG A 7 9.29 -9.72 5.28
N PRO A 8 9.46 -10.41 6.42
CA PRO A 8 8.38 -10.57 7.40
C PRO A 8 8.04 -9.24 8.08
N ALA A 9 9.01 -8.36 8.30
CA ALA A 9 8.76 -7.02 8.82
C ALA A 9 7.95 -6.18 7.82
N LEU A 10 8.30 -6.21 6.53
CA LEU A 10 7.53 -5.52 5.48
C LEU A 10 6.11 -6.09 5.36
N LEU A 11 5.97 -7.41 5.39
CA LEU A 11 4.67 -8.08 5.39
C LEU A 11 3.83 -7.68 6.61
N ALA A 12 4.42 -7.65 7.81
CA ALA A 12 3.74 -7.22 9.03
C ALA A 12 3.32 -5.75 8.95
N VAL A 13 4.15 -4.88 8.39
CA VAL A 13 3.81 -3.46 8.15
C VAL A 13 2.68 -3.33 7.13
N VAL A 14 2.72 -4.06 6.02
CA VAL A 14 1.67 -4.03 4.99
C VAL A 14 0.36 -4.56 5.54
N LEU A 15 0.38 -5.72 6.22
CA LEU A 15 -0.81 -6.32 6.82
C LEU A 15 -1.38 -5.44 7.93
N GLY A 16 -0.53 -4.95 8.84
CA GLY A 16 -0.94 -4.07 9.94
C GLY A 16 -1.51 -2.74 9.45
N SER A 17 -0.88 -2.11 8.45
CA SER A 17 -1.38 -0.86 7.87
C SER A 17 -2.67 -1.06 7.07
N SER A 18 -2.79 -2.18 6.34
CA SER A 18 -4.02 -2.53 5.62
C SER A 18 -5.18 -2.77 6.59
N ALA A 19 -4.93 -3.51 7.68
CA ALA A 19 -5.93 -3.76 8.72
C ALA A 19 -6.34 -2.46 9.42
N ALA A 20 -5.39 -1.57 9.74
CA ALA A 20 -5.67 -0.27 10.33
C ALA A 20 -6.49 0.63 9.39
N ALA A 21 -6.15 0.67 8.10
CA ALA A 21 -6.89 1.44 7.10
C ALA A 21 -8.33 0.90 6.93
N LEU A 22 -8.51 -0.42 6.87
CA LEU A 22 -9.83 -1.05 6.82
C LEU A 22 -10.63 -0.73 8.09
N ALA A 23 -10.03 -0.86 9.28
CA ALA A 23 -10.67 -0.50 10.53
C ALA A 23 -11.12 0.97 10.56
N CYS A 24 -10.33 1.88 9.98
CA CYS A 24 -10.73 3.28 9.81
C CYS A 24 -11.91 3.44 8.84
N THR A 25 -11.97 2.68 7.74
CA THR A 25 -13.11 2.74 6.81
C THR A 25 -14.41 2.22 7.41
N PHE A 26 -14.36 1.16 8.20
CA PHE A 26 -15.53 0.60 8.91
C PHE A 26 -15.94 1.40 10.16
N GLY A 27 -15.25 2.49 10.48
CA GLY A 27 -15.58 3.33 11.64
C GLY A 27 -15.17 2.74 12.99
N LEU A 28 -14.34 1.70 13.01
CA LEU A 28 -13.81 1.08 14.23
C LEU A 28 -12.75 1.94 14.91
N VAL A 29 -12.17 2.90 14.18
CA VAL A 29 -11.21 3.89 14.69
C VAL A 29 -11.86 5.25 14.71
N GLY A 30 -11.85 5.92 15.87
CA GLY A 30 -12.40 7.26 16.05
C GLY A 30 -11.52 8.37 15.46
N GLN A 31 -12.09 9.57 15.35
CA GLN A 31 -11.32 10.80 15.18
C GLN A 31 -10.41 11.00 16.41
N PRO A 32 -9.18 11.53 16.28
CA PRO A 32 -8.60 12.16 15.08
C PRO A 32 -7.69 11.24 14.23
N TRP A 33 -7.56 9.95 14.58
CA TRP A 33 -6.57 9.05 13.95
C TRP A 33 -6.95 8.47 12.60
N ARG A 34 -8.22 8.56 12.20
CA ARG A 34 -8.68 8.07 10.89
C ARG A 34 -7.91 8.67 9.72
N ALA A 35 -7.82 10.00 9.64
CA ALA A 35 -7.24 10.66 8.48
C ALA A 35 -5.73 10.40 8.34
N PRO A 36 -4.90 10.52 9.40
CA PRO A 36 -3.48 10.19 9.33
C PRO A 36 -3.21 8.73 8.93
N LEU A 37 -3.97 7.77 9.48
CA LEU A 37 -3.79 6.35 9.21
C LEU A 37 -4.15 5.99 7.77
N VAL A 38 -5.28 6.50 7.26
CA VAL A 38 -5.70 6.28 5.87
C VAL A 38 -4.71 6.95 4.92
N PHE A 39 -4.26 8.17 5.22
CA PHE A 39 -3.28 8.87 4.38
C PHE A 39 -1.93 8.14 4.34
N TRP A 40 -1.43 7.68 5.49
CA TRP A 40 -0.22 6.87 5.57
C TRP A 40 -0.33 5.59 4.75
N PHE A 41 -1.46 4.88 4.88
CA PHE A 41 -1.70 3.68 4.12
C PHE A 41 -1.72 3.96 2.62
N VAL A 42 -2.61 4.84 2.15
CA VAL A 42 -2.80 5.12 0.72
C VAL A 42 -1.55 5.73 0.08
N GLY A 43 -0.80 6.57 0.81
CA GLY A 43 0.33 7.32 0.27
C GLY A 43 1.68 6.60 0.29
N VAL A 44 1.84 5.55 1.10
CA VAL A 44 3.18 4.96 1.34
C VAL A 44 3.20 3.45 1.15
N VAL A 45 2.18 2.74 1.67
CA VAL A 45 2.23 1.27 1.82
C VAL A 45 2.18 0.52 0.47
N PRO A 46 1.28 0.86 -0.49
CA PRO A 46 1.23 0.19 -1.79
C PRO A 46 2.55 0.31 -2.57
N GLY A 47 3.14 1.49 -2.59
CA GLY A 47 4.40 1.74 -3.27
C GLY A 47 5.57 1.05 -2.60
N LEU A 48 5.63 1.01 -1.25
CA LEU A 48 6.66 0.25 -0.54
C LEU A 48 6.59 -1.25 -0.84
N ALA A 49 5.37 -1.82 -0.95
CA ALA A 49 5.19 -3.23 -1.32
C ALA A 49 5.77 -3.55 -2.71
N LEU A 50 5.68 -2.59 -3.65
CA LEU A 50 6.16 -2.73 -5.02
C LEU A 50 7.66 -2.39 -5.20
N GLN A 51 8.25 -1.60 -4.29
CA GLN A 51 9.65 -1.20 -4.38
C GLN A 51 10.65 -2.34 -4.42
N GLY A 52 10.34 -3.46 -3.76
CA GLY A 52 11.19 -4.65 -3.78
C GLY A 52 11.52 -5.14 -5.20
N ARG A 53 10.74 -4.74 -6.21
CA ARG A 53 10.93 -5.10 -7.62
C ARG A 53 11.80 -4.11 -8.41
N LEU A 54 11.93 -2.86 -7.95
CA LEU A 54 12.60 -1.79 -8.69
C LEU A 54 14.13 -1.86 -8.58
N GLY A 55 14.69 -2.60 -7.62
CA GLY A 55 16.14 -2.84 -7.52
C GLY A 55 16.99 -1.59 -7.26
N ILE A 56 16.37 -0.45 -6.96
CA ILE A 56 17.04 0.82 -6.64
C ILE A 56 17.88 0.63 -5.37
N LYS A 57 19.12 1.10 -5.34
CA LYS A 57 20.00 1.00 -4.16
C LYS A 57 19.91 2.22 -3.24
N ASP A 58 19.62 3.38 -3.81
CA ASP A 58 19.57 4.65 -3.08
C ASP A 58 18.28 4.76 -2.22
N PRO A 59 18.39 5.02 -0.91
CA PRO A 59 17.24 5.06 -0.02
C PRO A 59 16.29 6.24 -0.29
N LEU A 60 16.81 7.36 -0.77
CA LEU A 60 16.00 8.56 -1.05
C LEU A 60 15.19 8.35 -2.33
N ALA A 61 15.83 7.87 -3.40
CA ALA A 61 15.18 7.50 -4.66
C ALA A 61 14.16 6.37 -4.45
N ARG A 62 14.42 5.45 -3.51
CA ARG A 62 13.39 4.52 -3.05
C ARG A 62 12.22 5.31 -2.48
N ALA A 63 12.38 6.00 -1.36
CA ALA A 63 11.26 6.67 -0.68
C ALA A 63 10.37 7.50 -1.64
N THR A 64 10.98 8.28 -2.53
CA THR A 64 10.24 9.06 -3.55
C THR A 64 9.44 8.18 -4.51
N LEU A 65 10.02 7.09 -5.01
CA LEU A 65 9.31 6.12 -5.85
C LEU A 65 8.18 5.39 -5.11
N ALA A 66 8.29 5.12 -3.80
CA ALA A 66 7.15 4.56 -3.05
C ALA A 66 5.98 5.52 -3.07
N VAL A 67 6.24 6.80 -2.76
CA VAL A 67 5.17 7.79 -2.71
C VAL A 67 4.58 7.99 -4.10
N ALA A 68 5.42 8.16 -5.13
CA ALA A 68 4.96 8.33 -6.50
C ALA A 68 4.11 7.14 -6.99
N VAL A 69 4.56 5.90 -6.76
CA VAL A 69 3.82 4.69 -7.15
C VAL A 69 2.53 4.56 -6.36
N SER A 70 2.53 4.88 -5.06
CA SER A 70 1.31 4.83 -4.23
C SER A 70 0.27 5.83 -4.73
N VAL A 71 0.68 7.06 -5.02
CA VAL A 71 -0.21 8.11 -5.55
C VAL A 71 -0.74 7.71 -6.94
N ALA A 72 0.13 7.19 -7.82
CA ALA A 72 -0.29 6.72 -9.14
C ALA A 72 -1.31 5.57 -9.03
N LEU A 73 -1.09 4.62 -8.13
CA LEU A 73 -2.04 3.53 -7.88
C LEU A 73 -3.36 4.04 -7.30
N ALA A 74 -3.32 4.98 -6.36
CA ALA A 74 -4.52 5.58 -5.79
C ALA A 74 -5.34 6.31 -6.86
N ALA A 75 -4.69 7.06 -7.76
CA ALA A 75 -5.35 7.72 -8.88
C ALA A 75 -5.99 6.71 -9.85
N LEU A 76 -5.20 5.73 -10.32
CA LEU A 76 -5.68 4.71 -11.26
C LEU A 76 -6.82 3.85 -10.67
N THR A 77 -6.74 3.48 -9.39
CA THR A 77 -7.81 2.73 -8.73
C THR A 77 -9.06 3.57 -8.53
N SER A 78 -8.91 4.86 -8.19
CA SER A 78 -10.04 5.78 -8.10
C SER A 78 -10.73 5.98 -9.44
N GLU A 79 -9.96 6.15 -10.52
CA GLU A 79 -10.49 6.28 -11.88
C GLU A 79 -11.17 4.98 -12.34
N ALA A 80 -10.54 3.83 -12.12
CA ALA A 80 -11.12 2.53 -12.47
C ALA A 80 -12.46 2.29 -11.74
N LEU A 81 -12.54 2.63 -10.46
CA LEU A 81 -13.78 2.55 -9.69
C LEU A 81 -14.84 3.55 -10.16
N ALA A 82 -14.43 4.75 -10.56
CA ALA A 82 -15.33 5.76 -11.11
C ALA A 82 -15.92 5.29 -12.45
N ILE A 83 -15.09 4.76 -13.35
CA ILE A 83 -15.54 4.19 -14.64
C ILE A 83 -16.47 3.00 -14.41
N ALA A 84 -16.18 2.15 -13.43
CA ALA A 84 -17.02 1.01 -13.07
C ALA A 84 -18.31 1.41 -12.34
N SER A 85 -18.53 2.69 -11.99
CA SER A 85 -19.62 3.16 -11.14
C SER A 85 -19.69 2.48 -9.77
N LEU A 86 -18.55 1.97 -9.28
CA LEU A 86 -18.39 1.28 -7.99
C LEU A 86 -17.62 2.14 -6.98
N TRP A 87 -17.49 3.44 -7.26
CA TRP A 87 -16.70 4.33 -6.42
C TRP A 87 -17.24 4.38 -4.99
N SER A 88 -16.39 3.95 -4.06
CA SER A 88 -16.58 4.14 -2.64
C SER A 88 -15.22 4.18 -1.93
N PRO A 89 -15.09 4.89 -0.80
CA PRO A 89 -13.85 4.93 -0.03
C PRO A 89 -13.39 3.53 0.39
N THR A 90 -14.35 2.67 0.75
CA THR A 90 -14.08 1.29 1.17
C THR A 90 -13.55 0.44 0.02
N ALA A 91 -14.13 0.53 -1.18
CA ALA A 91 -13.65 -0.22 -2.34
C ALA A 91 -12.23 0.17 -2.74
N LEU A 92 -11.88 1.48 -2.64
CA LEU A 92 -10.55 1.98 -2.94
C LEU A 92 -9.50 1.41 -1.96
N VAL A 93 -9.76 1.49 -0.66
CA VAL A 93 -8.84 0.95 0.37
C VAL A 93 -8.68 -0.56 0.24
N LEU A 94 -9.77 -1.27 -0.07
CA LEU A 94 -9.76 -2.72 -0.24
C LEU A 94 -8.92 -3.14 -1.46
N LEU A 95 -9.09 -2.47 -2.60
CA LEU A 95 -8.27 -2.72 -3.80
C LEU A 95 -6.79 -2.45 -3.54
N LEU A 96 -6.45 -1.33 -2.90
CA LEU A 96 -5.06 -1.01 -2.55
C LEU A 96 -4.46 -2.04 -1.58
N ALA A 97 -5.25 -2.55 -0.62
CA ALA A 97 -4.82 -3.61 0.28
C ALA A 97 -4.52 -4.91 -0.48
N VAL A 98 -5.43 -5.33 -1.38
CA VAL A 98 -5.24 -6.52 -2.22
C VAL A 98 -4.00 -6.38 -3.09
N VAL A 99 -3.81 -5.23 -3.74
CA VAL A 99 -2.63 -4.95 -4.57
C VAL A 99 -1.34 -4.97 -3.75
N SER A 100 -1.35 -4.40 -2.55
CA SER A 100 -0.19 -4.39 -1.65
C SER A 100 0.19 -5.80 -1.19
N ILE A 101 -0.80 -6.61 -0.81
CA ILE A 101 -0.62 -8.01 -0.39
C ILE A 101 -0.13 -8.85 -1.56
N ALA A 102 -0.72 -8.70 -2.74
CA ALA A 102 -0.31 -9.39 -3.96
C ALA A 102 1.12 -9.01 -4.37
N GLY A 103 1.48 -7.72 -4.26
CA GLY A 103 2.83 -7.23 -4.52
C GLY A 103 3.88 -7.85 -3.60
N CYS A 104 3.52 -8.08 -2.33
CA CYS A 104 4.39 -8.76 -1.37
C CYS A 104 4.49 -10.28 -1.57
N LEU A 105 3.40 -10.94 -1.98
CA LEU A 105 3.34 -12.39 -2.20
C LEU A 105 4.01 -12.84 -3.51
N HIS A 106 4.00 -12.00 -4.54
CA HIS A 106 4.58 -12.34 -5.84
C HIS A 106 6.10 -12.50 -5.71
N ARG A 107 6.63 -13.70 -5.98
CA ARG A 107 8.08 -13.96 -5.97
C ARG A 107 8.78 -13.08 -7.02
N PRO A 108 9.94 -12.47 -6.70
CA PRO A 108 10.73 -11.77 -7.71
C PRO A 108 11.14 -12.77 -8.79
N VAL A 109 10.99 -12.37 -10.05
CA VAL A 109 11.48 -13.13 -11.21
C VAL A 109 13.00 -13.23 -11.07
N PRO A 110 13.61 -14.43 -11.12
CA PRO A 110 15.07 -14.56 -11.12
C PRO A 110 15.60 -13.78 -12.33
N ARG A 111 16.45 -12.78 -12.06
CA ARG A 111 17.28 -12.13 -13.07
C ARG A 111 18.63 -12.81 -13.11
#